data_AF-A0A0Q4KZW9-F1
#
_entry.id   AF-A0A0Q4KZW9-F1
#
_cell.length_a   1.000
_cell.length_b   1.000
_cell.length_c   1.000
_cell.angle_alpha   90.00
_cell.angle_beta   90.00
_cell.angle_gamma   90.00
#
_symmetry.space_group_name_H-M   'P 1'
#
loop_
_entity.id
_entity.type
_entity.pdbx_description
1 polymer ?
#
loop_
_entity_poly.entity_id
_entity_poly.type
_entity_poly.pdbx_seq_one_letter_code
_entity_poly.pdbx_strand_id
1 'polypeptide(L)' 'MRTLTINIEDNKSEKALLDYLDSMGLKYVVELNEKTYSWWEDNKFVEEIENRSMELTSGKDNGFSLSEMKSQLRKK' A
#
# COMPACT_ATOMS: atom_id res chain seq x y z
N MET A 1 13.68 26.70 -22.05
CA MET A 1 12.52 26.07 -21.38
C MET A 1 12.89 25.90 -19.91
N ARG A 2 12.09 26.41 -18.97
CA ARG A 2 12.35 26.29 -17.53
C ARG A 2 11.36 25.27 -16.96
N THR A 3 11.87 24.25 -16.28
CA THR A 3 11.06 23.19 -15.66
C THR A 3 11.09 23.39 -14.15
N LEU A 4 9.93 23.29 -13.51
CA LEU A 4 9.80 23.31 -12.05
C LEU A 4 9.35 21.93 -11.60
N THR A 5 10.15 21.29 -10.75
CA THR A 5 9.81 19.98 -10.15
C THR A 5 9.36 20.21 -8.71
N ILE A 6 8.18 19.67 -8.37
CA ILE A 6 7.60 19.77 -7.03
C ILE A 6 7.33 18.35 -6.55
N ASN A 7 7.79 18.01 -5.35
CA ASN A 7 7.51 16.73 -4.71
C ASN A 7 6.30 16.90 -3.77
N ILE A 8 5.29 16.05 -3.92
CA ILE A 8 4.05 16.09 -3.13
C ILE A 8 3.85 14.72 -2.49
N GLU A 9 3.82 14.68 -1.16
CA GLU A 9 3.71 13.41 -0.40
C GLU A 9 2.26 13.02 -0.09
N ASP A 10 1.32 13.96 -0.23
CA ASP A 10 -0.08 13.79 0.16
C ASP A 10 -1.03 13.86 -1.05
N ASN A 11 -1.89 12.84 -1.19
CA ASN A 11 -2.83 12.69 -2.30
C ASN A 11 -3.87 13.82 -2.36
N LYS A 12 -4.29 14.36 -1.20
CA LYS A 12 -5.24 15.48 -1.18
C LYS A 12 -4.60 16.76 -1.73
N SER A 13 -3.34 17.00 -1.38
CA SER A 13 -2.54 18.11 -1.84
C SER A 13 -2.21 18.00 -3.34
N GLU A 14 -1.93 16.78 -3.81
CA GLU A 14 -1.74 16.49 -5.24
C GLU A 14 -3.00 16.86 -6.03
N LYS A 15 -4.16 16.34 -5.62
CA LYS A 15 -5.43 16.62 -6.29
C LYS A 15 -5.77 18.10 -6.36
N ALA A 16 -5.61 18.83 -5.25
CA ALA A 16 -5.89 20.27 -5.21
C ALA A 16 -4.97 21.07 -6.16
N LEU A 17 -3.72 20.64 -6.30
CA LEU A 17 -2.76 21.29 -7.18
C LEU A 17 -3.04 20.98 -8.66
N LEU A 18 -3.45 19.75 -8.98
CA LEU A 18 -3.90 19.37 -10.32
C LEU A 18 -5.14 20.17 -10.75
N ASP A 19 -6.16 20.26 -9.89
CA ASP A 19 -7.37 21.05 -10.15
C ASP A 19 -7.02 22.54 -10.41
N TYR A 20 -6.05 23.08 -9.67
CA TYR A 20 -5.57 24.44 -9.85
C TYR A 20 -4.84 24.63 -11.19
N LEU A 21 -3.95 23.72 -11.57
CA LEU A 21 -3.24 23.76 -12.85
C LEU A 21 -4.20 23.63 -14.04
N ASP A 22 -5.21 22.77 -13.92
CA ASP A 22 -6.28 22.61 -14.90
C ASP A 22 -7.09 23.90 -15.05
N SER A 23 -7.43 24.57 -13.95
CA SER A 23 -8.15 25.86 -13.98
C SER A 23 -7.39 26.97 -14.71
N MET A 24 -6.05 26.87 -14.77
CA MET A 24 -5.19 27.80 -15.49
C MET A 24 -4.89 27.37 -16.93
N GLY A 25 -5.37 26.20 -17.36
CA GLY A 25 -5.11 25.64 -18.69
C GLY A 25 -3.63 25.34 -18.95
N LEU A 26 -2.84 25.12 -17.89
CA LEU A 26 -1.42 24.85 -18.00
C LEU A 26 -1.19 23.39 -18.34
N LYS A 27 -0.25 23.13 -19.26
CA LYS A 27 0.22 21.77 -19.53
C LYS A 27 1.23 21.36 -18.48
N TYR A 28 0.99 20.25 -17.81
CA TYR A 28 1.90 19.63 -16.86
C TYR A 28 2.07 18.14 -17.16
N VAL A 29 3.10 17.55 -16.55
CA VAL A 29 3.37 16.10 -16.60
C VAL A 29 3.45 15.63 -15.15
N VAL A 30 2.68 14.60 -14.82
CA VAL A 30 2.75 13.93 -13.52
C VAL A 30 3.56 12.66 -13.71
N GLU A 31 4.71 12.60 -13.04
CA GLU A 31 5.49 11.36 -12.93
C GLU A 31 5.05 10.65 -11.65
N LEU A 32 4.12 9.71 -11.79
CA LEU A 32 3.78 8.81 -10.70
C LEU A 32 4.96 7.86 -10.50
N ASN A 33 5.77 8.13 -9.47
CA ASN A 33 6.67 7.13 -8.93
C ASN A 33 5.83 6.09 -8.19
N GLU A 34 5.13 5.24 -8.94
CA GLU A 34 4.59 4.00 -8.41
C GLU A 34 5.77 3.14 -7.99
N LYS A 35 6.20 3.28 -6.74
CA LYS A 35 7.04 2.27 -6.10
C LYS A 35 6.15 1.04 -5.93
N THR A 36 6.10 0.20 -6.95
CA THR A 36 5.53 -1.14 -6.83
C THR A 36 6.35 -1.86 -5.76
N TYR A 37 5.75 -2.11 -4.60
CA TYR A 37 6.39 -2.91 -3.57
C TYR A 37 6.34 -4.38 -4.01
N SER A 38 7.48 -4.86 -4.49
CA SER A 38 7.71 -6.27 -4.78
C SER A 38 7.83 -7.05 -3.48
N TRP A 39 6.70 -7.39 -2.86
CA TRP A 39 6.67 -8.07 -1.55
C TRP A 39 7.46 -9.39 -1.55
N TRP A 40 7.61 -10.04 -2.71
CA TRP A 40 8.39 -11.27 -2.87
C TRP A 40 9.91 -11.05 -2.80
N GLU A 41 10.39 -9.81 -2.85
CA GLU A 41 11.80 -9.45 -2.65
C GLU A 41 12.12 -9.17 -1.17
N ASP A 42 11.10 -9.05 -0.33
CA ASP A 42 11.26 -8.91 1.12
C ASP A 42 11.45 -10.29 1.76
N ASN A 43 12.72 -10.70 1.88
CA ASN A 43 13.09 -11.99 2.46
C ASN A 43 12.48 -12.23 3.85
N LYS A 44 12.34 -11.18 4.67
CA LYS A 44 11.77 -11.32 6.01
C LYS A 44 10.28 -11.62 5.93
N PHE A 45 9.57 -10.93 5.04
CA PHE A 45 8.16 -11.19 4.81
C PHE A 45 7.92 -12.59 4.22
N VAL A 46 8.75 -13.00 3.26
CA VAL A 46 8.68 -14.35 2.68
C VAL A 46 8.91 -15.42 3.75
N GLU A 47 9.94 -15.26 4.59
CA GLU A 47 10.24 -16.18 5.69
C GLU A 47 9.09 -16.27 6.71
N GLU A 48 8.44 -15.14 7.03
CA GLU A 48 7.27 -15.15 7.92
C GLU A 48 6.11 -15.96 7.30
N ILE A 49 5.84 -15.77 6.01
CA ILE A 49 4.78 -16.50 5.30
C ILE A 49 5.07 -18.00 5.26
N GLU A 50 6.31 -18.38 4.95
CA GLU A 50 6.73 -19.79 4.94
C GLU A 50 6.59 -20.43 6.32
N ASN A 51 7.05 -19.74 7.37
CA ASN A 51 6.92 -20.22 8.75
C ASN A 51 5.46 -20.43 9.15
N ARG A 52 4.58 -19.46 8.87
CA ARG A 52 3.14 -19.59 9.17
C ARG A 52 2.51 -20.74 8.39
N SER A 53 2.91 -20.94 7.13
CA SER A 53 2.45 -22.07 6.33
C SER A 53 2.87 -23.41 6.94
N MET A 54 4.12 -23.51 7.41
CA MET A 54 4.60 -24.71 8.10
C MET A 54 3.86 -24.97 9.41
N GLU A 55 3.61 -23.94 10.22
CA GLU A 55 2.89 -24.09 11.50
C GLU A 55 1.43 -24.53 11.32
N LEU A 56 0.76 -24.02 10.29
CA LEU A 56 -0.59 -24.46 9.91
C LEU A 56 -0.59 -25.91 9.41
N THR A 57 0.39 -26.28 8.57
CA THR A 57 0.49 -27.63 8.01
C THR A 57 0.86 -28.66 9.09
N SER A 58 1.67 -28.27 10.07
CA SER A 58 2.06 -29.15 11.18
C SER A 58 0.96 -29.27 12.24
N GLY A 59 -0.14 -28.52 12.14
CA GLY A 59 -1.19 -28.44 13.16
C GLY A 59 -0.74 -27.79 14.47
N LYS A 60 0.37 -27.05 14.46
CA LYS A 60 0.85 -26.26 15.61
C LYS A 60 0.03 -24.99 15.74
N ASP A 61 -0.33 -24.40 14.61
CA ASP A 61 -1.35 -23.36 14.49
C ASP A 61 -2.60 -23.98 13.85
N ASN A 62 -3.76 -23.79 14.47
CA ASN A 62 -5.05 -24.24 13.92
C ASN A 62 -5.72 -23.16 13.06
N GLY A 63 -5.06 -22.00 12.89
CA GLY A 63 -5.61 -20.83 12.26
C GLY A 63 -6.77 -20.23 13.05
N PHE A 64 -7.46 -19.27 12.42
CA PHE A 64 -8.69 -18.70 12.95
C PHE A 64 -9.86 -19.11 12.07
N SER A 65 -10.93 -19.60 12.67
CA SER A 65 -12.19 -19.70 11.96
C SER A 65 -12.74 -18.30 11.66
N LEU A 66 -13.51 -18.20 10.58
CA LEU A 66 -14.17 -16.96 10.19
C LEU A 66 -15.09 -16.42 11.32
N SER A 67 -15.67 -17.31 12.12
CA SER A 67 -16.52 -16.97 13.26
C SER A 67 -15.72 -16.34 14.41
N GLU A 68 -14.55 -16.89 14.73
CA GLU A 68 -13.65 -16.35 15.74
C GLU A 68 -13.12 -14.97 15.33
N MET A 69 -12.70 -14.82 14.07
CA MET A 69 -12.24 -13.54 13.52
C MET A 69 -13.32 -12.46 13.64
N LYS A 70 -14.57 -12.77 13.27
CA LYS A 70 -15.71 -11.84 13.39
C LYS A 70 -15.98 -11.45 14.85
N SER A 71 -15.82 -12.38 15.79
CA SER A 71 -16.03 -12.11 17.21
C SER A 71 -14.98 -11.15 17.78
N GLN A 72 -13.73 -11.21 17.30
CA GLN A 72 -12.65 -10.33 17.76
C GLN A 72 -12.76 -8.92 17.16
N LEU A 73 -13.15 -8.81 15.88
CA LEU A 73 -13.35 -7.52 15.22
C LEU A 73 -14.52 -6.71 15.80
N ARG A 74 -15.53 -7.38 16.37
CA ARG A 74 -16.66 -6.73 17.05
C ARG A 74 -16.37 -6.33 18.50
N LYS A 75 -15.23 -6.75 19.07
CA LYS A 75 -14.80 -6.40 20.44
C LYS A 75 -13.88 -5.17 20.49
N LYS A 76 -13.56 -4.57 19.34
CA LYS A 76 -12.90 -3.26 19.21
C LYS A 76 -13.93 -2.21 18.86
#